data_AF-A0A7W1M5S0-F1
#
_entry.id   AF-A0A7W1M5S0-F1
#
_cell.length_a   1.000
_cell.length_b   1.000
_cell.length_c   1.000
_cell.angle_alpha   90.00
_cell.angle_beta   90.00
_cell.angle_gamma   90.00
#
_symmetry.space_group_name_H-M   'P 1'
#
loop_
_entity.id
_entity.type
_entity.pdbx_description
1 polymer ?
#
loop_
_entity_poly.entity_id
_entity_poly.type
_entity_poly.pdbx_seq_one_letter_code
_entity_poly.pdbx_strand_id
1 'polypeptide(L)' 'GLRRLLELEHPLARLIARCAIARPESRGAHLRSDHPERDSALDLHHGVLRGDQPVAWETWR' A
#
# COMPACT_ATOMS: atom_id res chain seq x y z
N GLY A 1 -8.00 11.20 3.34
CA GLY A 1 -6.75 10.43 3.34
C GLY A 1 -7.05 8.94 3.27
N LEU A 2 -6.03 8.10 3.06
CA LEU A 2 -6.16 6.67 2.76
C LEU A 2 -7.04 5.89 3.76
N ARG A 3 -6.96 6.21 5.06
CA ARG A 3 -7.78 5.54 6.10
C ARG A 3 -9.28 5.61 5.85
N ARG A 4 -9.79 6.67 5.21
CA ARG A 4 -11.23 6.79 4.90
C ARG A 4 -11.70 5.75 3.88
N LEU A 5 -10.82 5.27 3.01
CA LEU A 5 -11.16 4.24 2.02
C LEU A 5 -11.36 2.87 2.66
N LEU A 6 -10.89 2.65 3.90
CA LEU A 6 -11.11 1.40 4.65
C LEU A 6 -12.58 1.24 5.06
N GLU A 7 -13.32 2.35 5.17
CA GLU A 7 -14.73 2.36 5.57
C GLU A 7 -15.70 2.25 4.38
N LEU A 8 -15.19 2.22 3.14
CA LEU A 8 -16.03 2.12 1.95
C LEU A 8 -16.58 0.70 1.79
N GLU A 9 -17.83 0.59 1.35
CA GLU A 9 -18.48 -0.69 1.06
C GLU A 9 -17.79 -1.46 -0.08
N HIS A 10 -17.17 -0.75 -1.02
CA HIS A 10 -16.51 -1.36 -2.17
C HIS A 10 -15.21 -2.09 -1.77
N PRO A 11 -15.12 -3.43 -1.97
CA PRO A 11 -14.00 -4.22 -1.46
C PRO A 11 -12.66 -3.82 -2.08
N LEU A 12 -12.63 -3.52 -3.38
CA LEU A 12 -11.39 -3.07 -4.05
C LEU A 12 -10.83 -1.78 -3.44
N ALA A 13 -11.68 -0.82 -3.07
CA ALA A 13 -11.23 0.44 -2.49
C ALA A 13 -10.56 0.21 -1.13
N ARG A 14 -11.14 -0.69 -0.31
CA ARG A 14 -10.53 -1.11 0.96
C ARG A 14 -9.19 -1.80 0.72
N LEU A 15 -9.09 -2.72 -0.25
CA LEU A 15 -7.85 -3.44 -0.56
C LEU A 15 -6.74 -2.47 -1.00
N ILE A 16 -7.07 -1.53 -1.90
CA ILE A 16 -6.13 -0.48 -2.33
C ILE A 16 -5.64 0.32 -1.13
N ALA A 17 -6.53 0.75 -0.22
CA ALA A 17 -6.11 1.49 0.96
C ALA A 17 -5.22 0.69 1.90
N ARG A 18 -5.50 -0.60 2.10
CA ARG A 18 -4.65 -1.47 2.93
C ARG A 18 -3.23 -1.54 2.37
N CYS A 19 -3.06 -1.76 1.07
CA CYS A 19 -1.75 -1.73 0.41
C CYS A 19 -1.08 -0.35 0.51
N ALA A 20 -1.81 0.72 0.20
CA ALA A 20 -1.27 2.07 0.21
C ALA A 20 -0.83 2.54 1.61
N ILE A 21 -1.58 2.19 2.66
CA ILE A 21 -1.24 2.49 4.06
C ILE A 21 0.01 1.71 4.49
N ALA A 22 0.07 0.41 4.15
CA ALA A 22 1.21 -0.44 4.46
C ALA A 22 2.51 0.08 3.80
N ARG A 23 2.41 0.89 2.74
CA ARG A 23 3.53 1.42 1.95
C ARG A 23 3.82 2.90 2.22
N PRO A 24 4.64 3.25 3.25
CA PRO A 24 4.94 4.62 3.66
C PRO A 24 6.02 5.30 2.81
N GLU A 25 5.83 5.34 1.49
CA GLU A 25 6.67 6.11 0.56
C GLU A 25 5.84 6.60 -0.63
N SER A 26 6.49 7.35 -1.52
CA SER A 26 6.00 7.68 -2.85
C SER A 26 6.87 7.05 -3.93
N ARG A 27 6.24 6.34 -4.87
CA ARG A 27 6.93 5.63 -5.96
C ARG A 27 6.02 5.42 -7.17
N GLY A 28 6.43 5.95 -8.32
CA GLY A 28 5.64 5.84 -9.55
C GLY A 28 4.26 6.47 -9.38
N ALA A 29 3.20 5.70 -9.67
CA ALA A 29 1.82 6.16 -9.54
C ALA A 29 1.31 6.21 -8.08
N HIS A 30 2.02 5.60 -7.13
CA HIS A 30 1.67 5.67 -5.70
C HIS A 30 2.33 6.91 -5.10
N LEU A 31 1.56 7.97 -4.86
CA LEU A 31 2.04 9.24 -4.32
C LEU A 31 1.36 9.55 -2.98
N ARG A 32 2.16 9.95 -1.99
CA ARG A 32 1.73 10.20 -0.61
C ARG A 32 2.27 11.55 -0.13
N SER A 33 1.38 12.47 0.21
CA SER A 33 1.79 13.78 0.77
C SER A 33 2.40 13.67 2.17
N ASP A 34 2.09 12.61 2.92
CA ASP A 34 2.65 12.32 4.24
C ASP A 34 3.96 11.51 4.18
N HIS A 35 4.30 10.94 3.02
CA HIS A 35 5.56 10.27 2.73
C HIS A 35 5.99 10.57 1.29
N PRO A 36 6.42 11.83 1.00
CA PRO A 36 6.63 12.30 -0.37
C PRO A 36 7.87 11.70 -1.04
N GLU A 37 8.82 11.22 -0.23
CA GLU A 37 10.07 10.67 -0.72
C GLU A 37 9.97 9.17 -1.00
N ARG A 38 10.88 8.72 -1.86
CA ARG A 38 11.11 7.30 -2.13
C ARG A 38 11.94 6.69 -1.01
N ASP A 39 11.58 5.51 -0.54
CA ASP A 39 12.32 4.74 0.45
C ASP A 39 13.04 3.55 -0.22
N SER A 40 14.37 3.60 -0.27
CA SER A 40 15.19 2.54 -0.85
C SER A 40 15.09 1.21 -0.09
N ALA A 41 14.70 1.20 1.19
CA ALA A 41 14.50 -0.03 1.95
C ALA A 41 13.33 -0.87 1.40
N LEU A 42 12.42 -0.25 0.66
CA LEU A 42 11.26 -0.89 0.03
C LEU A 42 11.50 -1.22 -1.45
N ASP A 43 12.75 -1.10 -1.93
CA ASP A 43 13.12 -1.54 -3.28
C ASP A 43 12.92 -3.06 -3.41
N LEU A 44 12.35 -3.49 -4.54
CA LEU A 44 12.02 -4.90 -4.85
C LEU A 44 11.03 -5.58 -3.89
N HIS A 45 10.44 -4.84 -2.95
CA HIS A 45 9.43 -5.34 -2.04
C HIS A 45 8.02 -5.05 -2.56
N HIS A 46 7.22 -6.11 -2.68
CA HIS A 46 5.83 -6.07 -3.12
C HIS A 46 4.92 -6.31 -1.91
N GLY A 47 3.93 -5.43 -1.73
CA GLY A 47 2.85 -5.64 -0.78
C GLY A 47 1.78 -6.52 -1.41
N VAL A 48 1.62 -7.74 -0.92
CA VAL A 48 0.67 -8.74 -1.44
C VAL A 48 -0.47 -8.94 -0.44
N LEU A 49 -1.70 -8.91 -0.93
CA LEU A 49 -2.90 -9.24 -0.15
C LEU A 49 -3.47 -10.59 -0.58
N ARG A 50 -3.79 -11.44 0.39
CA ARG A 50 -4.43 -12.74 0.19
C ARG A 50 -5.75 -12.76 0.95
N GLY A 51 -6.82 -12.33 0.29
CA GLY A 51 -8.13 -12.13 0.92
C GLY A 51 -8.05 -11.11 2.07
N ASP A 52 -8.58 -11.48 3.23
CA ASP A 52 -8.60 -10.62 4.42
C ASP A 52 -7.32 -10.66 5.25
N GLN A 53 -6.33 -11.47 4.87
CA GLN A 53 -5.04 -11.51 5.58
C GLN A 53 -4.29 -10.17 5.48
N PRO A 54 -3.48 -9.80 6.49
CA PRO A 54 -2.62 -8.62 6.43
C PRO A 54 -1.76 -8.56 5.17
N VAL A 55 -1.34 -7.35 4.79
CA VAL A 55 -0.40 -7.16 3.66
C VAL A 55 0.90 -7.89 4.01
N ALA A 56 1.25 -8.89 3.21
CA ALA A 56 2.54 -9.58 3.29
C ALA A 56 3.55 -8.88 2.39
N TRP A 57 4.80 -8.83 2.83
CA TRP A 57 5.90 -8.31 2.01
C TRP A 57 6.63 -9.46 1.34
N GLU A 58 6.73 -9.40 0.02
CA GLU A 58 7.45 -10.38 -0.78
C GLU A 58 8.55 -9.69 -1.59
N THR A 59 9.74 -10.29 -1.62
CA THR A 59 10.82 -9.83 -2.50
C THR A 59 10.74 -10.59 -3.81
N TRP A 60 10.57 -9.86 -4.92
CA TRP A 60 10.54 -10.46 -6.27
C TRP A 60 11.81 -10.04 -7.00
N ARG A 61 12.52 -11.00 -7.60
CA ARG A 61 13.78 -10.80 -8.34
C ARG A 61 13.61 -11.26 -9.77
#